data_AF-A0A353BAY8-F1
#
_entry.id   AF-A0A353BAY8-F1
#
_cell.length_a   1.000
_cell.length_b   1.000
_cell.length_c   1.000
_cell.angle_alpha   90.00
_cell.angle_beta   90.00
_cell.angle_gamma   90.00
#
_symmetry.space_group_name_H-M   'P 1'
#
loop_
_entity.id
_entity.type
_entity.pdbx_description
1 polymer ?
#
loop_
_entity_poly.entity_id
_entity_poly.type
_entity_poly.pdbx_seq_one_letter_code
_entity_poly.pdbx_strand_id
1 'polypeptide(L)'
;MPALRPAGVLPEDIASDQIMSLDESGVYFYPDYSDADSTTSSMAVVYFKKSASMGAMMGGGIFHMFVCAAFAAGVVARLNLPSFSSRFGYVLAMGFLIATWADVGNMIWWHYPPVWAGFHYAYDILSWTLAGLLIAAIIKPETAELPS
;
A
#
# COMPACT_ATOMS: atom_id res chain seq x y z
N MET A 1 -19.52 -9.88 -2.36
CA MET A 1 -19.13 -8.84 -1.37
C MET A 1 -20.38 -8.06 -1.01
N PRO A 2 -20.67 -7.82 0.28
CA PRO A 2 -21.72 -6.86 0.63
C PRO A 2 -21.31 -5.49 0.09
N ALA A 3 -22.24 -4.78 -0.56
CA ALA A 3 -22.00 -3.42 -1.02
C ALA A 3 -21.64 -2.56 0.20
N LEU A 4 -20.48 -1.91 0.18
CA LEU A 4 -20.13 -0.89 1.16
C LEU A 4 -21.14 0.24 1.00
N ARG A 5 -22.10 0.33 1.93
CA ARG A 5 -22.97 1.49 2.00
C ARG A 5 -22.12 2.67 2.51
N PRO A 6 -22.12 3.81 1.82
CA PRO A 6 -21.46 5.00 2.35
C PRO A 6 -22.04 5.36 3.71
N ALA A 7 -21.19 5.84 4.61
CA ALA A 7 -21.61 6.35 5.91
C ALA A 7 -22.38 7.67 5.76
N GLY A 8 -22.06 8.46 4.72
CA GLY A 8 -22.80 9.66 4.37
C GLY A 8 -22.15 10.49 3.26
N VAL A 9 -22.76 11.62 2.94
CA VAL A 9 -22.19 12.68 2.10
C VAL A 9 -21.77 13.81 3.04
N LEU A 10 -20.54 14.33 2.87
CA LEU A 10 -20.10 15.48 3.65
C LEU A 10 -20.75 16.76 3.11
N PRO A 11 -21.27 17.64 3.97
CA PRO A 11 -21.66 18.99 3.55
C PRO A 11 -20.46 19.78 3.03
N GLU A 12 -20.69 20.67 2.06
CA GLU A 12 -19.65 21.47 1.39
C GLU A 12 -18.84 22.37 2.33
N ASP A 13 -19.44 22.78 3.44
CA ASP A 13 -18.86 23.72 4.40
C ASP A 13 -18.22 23.02 5.61
N ILE A 14 -18.03 21.70 5.56
CA ILE A 14 -17.42 20.98 6.67
C ILE A 14 -15.97 21.46 6.86
N ALA A 15 -15.75 22.24 7.92
CA ALA A 15 -14.41 22.59 8.35
C ALA A 15 -13.69 21.32 8.84
N SER A 16 -12.35 21.28 8.75
CA SER A 16 -11.54 20.17 9.29
C SER A 16 -11.92 19.77 10.72
N ASP A 17 -12.38 20.75 11.50
CA ASP A 17 -12.71 20.62 12.91
C ASP A 17 -14.08 19.93 13.12
N GLN A 18 -14.97 20.00 12.12
CA GLN A 18 -16.26 19.31 12.12
C GLN A 18 -16.17 17.86 11.63
N ILE A 19 -15.11 17.48 10.90
CA ILE A 19 -14.85 16.08 10.53
C ILE A 19 -14.72 15.20 11.78
N MET A 20 -14.12 15.75 12.84
CA MET A 20 -13.98 15.07 14.13
C MET A 20 -15.31 14.88 14.87
N SER A 21 -16.37 15.58 14.44
CA SER A 21 -17.72 15.47 14.99
C SER A 21 -18.58 14.37 14.34
N LEU A 22 -18.10 13.73 13.26
CA LEU A 22 -18.81 12.64 12.59
C LEU A 22 -19.11 11.49 13.58
N ASP A 23 -20.32 10.93 13.47
CA ASP A 23 -20.80 9.94 14.44
C ASP A 23 -20.07 8.60 14.36
N GLU A 24 -19.66 8.18 13.17
CA GLU A 24 -19.04 6.88 12.90
C GLU A 24 -17.79 6.96 12.00
N SER A 25 -17.01 5.87 11.97
CA SER A 25 -15.92 5.71 11.00
C SER A 25 -16.48 5.10 9.72
N GLY A 26 -16.07 5.58 8.55
CA GLY A 26 -16.68 5.11 7.31
C GLY A 26 -16.16 5.81 6.07
N VAL A 27 -16.75 5.41 4.94
CA VAL A 27 -16.53 6.03 3.64
C VAL A 27 -17.51 7.17 3.46
N TYR A 28 -16.99 8.34 3.16
CA TYR A 28 -17.76 9.56 2.93
C TYR A 28 -17.49 10.09 1.52
N PHE A 29 -18.55 10.59 0.89
CA PHE A 29 -18.43 11.27 -0.39
C PHE A 29 -18.25 12.77 -0.16
N TYR A 30 -17.23 13.34 -0.82
CA TYR A 30 -17.02 14.76 -0.86
C TYR A 30 -17.66 15.31 -2.15
N PRO A 31 -18.57 16.31 -2.05
CA PRO A 31 -19.33 16.82 -3.19
C PRO A 31 -18.42 17.51 -4.23
N ASP A 32 -18.89 17.54 -5.47
CA ASP A 32 -18.23 18.26 -6.56
C ASP A 32 -18.52 19.76 -6.46
N TYR A 33 -17.47 20.59 -6.35
CA TYR A 33 -17.62 22.05 -6.27
C TYR A 33 -18.30 22.68 -7.49
N SER A 34 -18.31 21.99 -8.63
CA SER A 34 -18.97 22.47 -9.84
C SER A 34 -20.47 22.17 -9.88
N ASP A 35 -20.95 21.27 -9.02
CA ASP A 35 -22.35 20.86 -8.92
C ASP A 35 -22.66 20.35 -7.49
N ALA A 36 -22.66 21.29 -6.54
CA ALA A 36 -22.82 21.06 -5.10
C ALA A 36 -24.13 20.36 -4.71
N ASP A 37 -25.18 20.52 -5.53
CA ASP A 37 -26.50 19.94 -5.30
C ASP A 37 -26.62 18.50 -5.85
N SER A 38 -25.62 18.04 -6.62
CA SER A 38 -25.65 16.70 -7.19
C SER A 38 -25.22 15.63 -6.18
N THR A 39 -26.17 14.78 -5.79
CA THR A 39 -25.88 13.56 -4.98
C THR A 39 -25.23 12.44 -5.80
N THR A 40 -25.05 12.67 -7.11
CA THR A 40 -24.53 11.69 -8.08
C THR A 40 -23.10 12.00 -8.54
N SER A 41 -22.59 13.22 -8.37
CA SER A 41 -21.19 13.57 -8.65
C SER A 41 -20.44 13.77 -7.35
N SER A 42 -19.50 12.87 -7.05
CA SER A 42 -18.57 13.04 -5.94
C SER A 42 -17.18 13.30 -6.51
N MET A 43 -16.56 14.41 -6.11
CA MET A 43 -15.19 14.72 -6.51
C MET A 43 -14.18 13.81 -5.81
N ALA A 44 -14.45 13.41 -4.57
CA ALA A 44 -13.58 12.51 -3.83
C ALA A 44 -14.37 11.54 -2.93
N VAL A 45 -13.74 10.40 -2.68
CA VAL A 45 -14.20 9.40 -1.71
C VAL A 45 -13.15 9.33 -0.61
N VAL A 46 -13.55 9.65 0.63
CA VAL A 46 -12.62 9.73 1.77
C VAL A 46 -13.04 8.74 2.84
N TYR A 47 -12.08 7.99 3.36
CA TYR A 47 -12.31 7.13 4.52
C TYR A 47 -11.86 7.82 5.80
N PHE A 48 -12.75 7.93 6.79
CA PHE A 48 -12.45 8.51 8.09
C PHE A 48 -12.48 7.46 9.19
N LYS A 49 -11.46 7.51 10.07
CA LYS A 49 -11.38 6.70 11.29
C LYS A 49 -11.38 7.59 12.52
N LYS A 50 -12.45 7.50 13.32
CA LYS A 50 -12.75 8.39 14.45
C LYS A 50 -11.79 8.27 15.65
N SER A 51 -11.23 7.08 15.89
CA SER A 51 -10.44 6.79 17.09
C SER A 51 -9.06 6.22 16.78
N ALA A 52 -8.25 7.00 16.05
CA ALA A 52 -6.85 6.68 15.86
C ALA A 52 -6.03 7.08 17.11
N SER A 53 -5.55 6.09 17.88
CA SER A 53 -4.55 6.37 18.92
C SER A 53 -3.23 6.73 18.26
N MET A 54 -2.78 7.98 18.43
CA MET A 54 -1.49 8.45 17.92
C MET A 54 -0.34 7.58 18.44
N GLY A 55 -0.37 7.18 19.72
CA GLY A 55 0.65 6.30 20.29
C GLY A 55 0.66 4.91 19.64
N ALA A 56 -0.50 4.34 19.33
CA ALA A 56 -0.59 3.05 18.64
C ALA A 56 -0.12 3.16 17.18
N MET A 57 -0.45 4.27 16.49
CA MET A 57 0.02 4.54 15.13
C MET A 57 1.54 4.67 15.09
N MET A 58 2.12 5.47 15.99
CA MET A 58 3.57 5.63 16.12
C MET A 58 4.27 4.31 16.44
N GLY A 59 3.79 3.58 17.46
CA GLY A 59 4.37 2.31 17.87
C GLY A 59 4.29 1.25 16.77
N GLY A 60 3.13 1.14 16.11
CA GLY A 60 2.93 0.26 14.96
C GLY A 60 3.83 0.64 13.79
N GLY A 61 3.96 1.94 13.52
CA GLY A 61 4.81 2.49 12.46
C GLY A 61 6.29 2.19 12.68
N ILE A 62 6.81 2.39 13.90
CA ILE A 62 8.20 2.07 14.25
C ILE A 62 8.48 0.58 14.08
N PHE A 63 7.60 -0.28 14.61
CA PHE A 63 7.75 -1.72 14.48
C PHE A 63 7.70 -2.17 13.01
N HIS A 64 6.77 -1.63 12.23
CA HIS A 64 6.65 -1.89 10.80
C HIS A 64 7.90 -1.47 10.03
N MET A 65 8.44 -0.28 10.29
CA MET A 65 9.69 0.17 9.66
C MET A 65 10.88 -0.72 10.03
N PHE A 66 10.96 -1.19 11.28
CA PHE A 66 11.98 -2.14 11.71
C PHE A 66 11.89 -3.47 10.94
N VAL A 67 10.67 -4.02 10.78
CA VAL A 67 10.45 -5.25 10.00
C VAL A 67 10.83 -5.06 8.54
N CYS A 68 10.43 -3.95 7.90
CA CYS A 68 10.82 -3.63 6.53
C CYS A 68 12.34 -3.49 6.38
N ALA A 69 13.01 -2.82 7.33
CA ALA A 69 14.46 -2.67 7.31
C ALA A 69 15.20 -4.01 7.46
N ALA A 70 14.75 -4.87 8.39
CA ALA A 70 15.30 -6.21 8.57
C ALA A 70 15.10 -7.09 7.32
N PHE A 71 13.93 -7.01 6.70
CA PHE A 71 13.66 -7.74 5.46
C PHE A 71 14.53 -7.21 4.29
N ALA A 72 14.62 -5.89 4.11
CA ALA A 72 15.48 -5.28 3.11
C ALA A 72 16.94 -5.70 3.29
N ALA A 73 17.45 -5.70 4.54
CA ALA A 73 18.79 -6.18 4.85
C ALA A 73 18.98 -7.65 4.43
N GLY A 74 17.99 -8.52 4.70
CA GLY A 74 18.01 -9.92 4.29
C GLY A 74 18.04 -10.11 2.77
N VAL A 75 17.29 -9.30 2.02
CA VAL A 75 17.27 -9.34 0.55
C VAL A 75 18.60 -8.85 -0.03
N VAL A 76 19.11 -7.73 0.46
CA VAL A 76 20.40 -7.14 0.02
C VAL A 76 21.59 -8.04 0.38
N ALA A 77 21.53 -8.77 1.48
CA ALA A 77 22.56 -9.74 1.84
C ALA A 77 22.68 -10.91 0.84
N ARG A 78 21.73 -11.08 -0.09
CA ARG A 78 21.65 -12.18 -1.06
C ARG A 78 21.76 -11.71 -2.52
N LEU A 79 22.61 -10.71 -2.78
CA LEU A 79 22.85 -10.15 -4.13
C LEU A 79 23.64 -11.05 -5.12
N ASN A 80 24.04 -12.25 -4.72
CA ASN A 80 24.65 -13.18 -5.66
C ASN A 80 23.54 -13.89 -6.47
N LEU A 81 23.34 -13.46 -7.73
CA LEU A 81 22.19 -13.85 -8.56
C LEU A 81 22.57 -14.67 -9.85
N PRO A 82 23.30 -15.79 -9.73
CA PRO A 82 23.83 -16.52 -10.89
C PRO A 82 22.75 -17.27 -11.67
N SER A 83 21.67 -17.69 -11.01
CA SER A 83 20.63 -18.51 -11.63
C SER A 83 19.36 -17.72 -11.90
N PHE A 84 18.55 -18.18 -12.85
CA PHE A 84 17.22 -17.64 -13.08
C PHE A 84 16.41 -17.57 -11.78
N SER A 85 16.38 -18.66 -11.02
CA SER A 85 15.64 -18.74 -9.74
C SER A 85 16.14 -17.72 -8.72
N SER A 86 17.45 -17.45 -8.65
CA SER A 86 17.99 -16.42 -7.76
C SER A 86 17.56 -15.01 -8.17
N ARG A 87 17.61 -14.66 -9.47
CA ARG A 87 17.15 -13.36 -9.99
C ARG A 87 15.65 -13.17 -9.79
N PHE A 88 14.86 -14.18 -10.14
CA PHE A 88 13.41 -14.17 -9.95
C PHE A 88 13.08 -14.01 -8.47
N GLY A 89 13.69 -14.83 -7.60
CA GLY A 89 13.48 -14.78 -6.16
C GLY A 89 13.84 -13.43 -5.56
N TYR A 90 14.91 -12.80 -6.03
CA TYR A 90 15.30 -11.45 -5.61
C TYR A 90 14.24 -10.40 -5.98
N VAL A 91 13.80 -10.36 -7.23
CA VAL A 91 12.76 -9.41 -7.68
C VAL A 91 11.43 -9.66 -6.97
N LEU A 92 11.06 -10.92 -6.77
CA LEU A 92 9.86 -11.28 -6.03
C LEU A 92 9.96 -10.81 -4.57
N ALA A 93 11.11 -11.03 -3.90
CA ALA A 93 11.33 -10.58 -2.53
C ALA A 93 11.28 -9.05 -2.41
N MET A 94 11.78 -8.31 -3.40
CA MET A 94 11.62 -6.86 -3.48
C MET A 94 10.15 -6.45 -3.62
N GLY A 95 9.37 -7.18 -4.42
CA GLY A 95 7.93 -7.00 -4.51
C GLY A 95 7.22 -7.18 -3.16
N PHE A 96 7.56 -8.24 -2.42
CA PHE A 96 7.05 -8.45 -1.06
C PHE A 96 7.44 -7.33 -0.10
N LEU A 97 8.68 -6.84 -0.19
CA LEU A 97 9.13 -5.70 0.62
C LEU A 97 8.31 -4.45 0.30
N ILE A 98 8.11 -4.13 -0.98
CA ILE A 98 7.37 -2.94 -1.43
C ILE A 98 5.91 -3.02 -1.03
N ALA A 99 5.23 -4.14 -1.30
CA ALA A 99 3.83 -4.34 -0.91
C ALA A 99 3.67 -4.27 0.62
N THR A 100 4.60 -4.85 1.38
CA THR A 100 4.59 -4.77 2.85
C THR A 100 4.84 -3.36 3.34
N TRP A 101 5.77 -2.63 2.75
CA TRP A 101 6.06 -1.26 3.13
C TRP A 101 4.89 -0.32 2.80
N ALA A 102 4.35 -0.42 1.59
CA ALA A 102 3.29 0.45 1.10
C ALA A 102 1.94 0.12 1.75
N ASP A 103 1.41 -1.10 1.58
CA ASP A 103 0.02 -1.39 1.93
C ASP A 103 -0.20 -1.57 3.43
N VAL A 104 0.73 -2.25 4.11
CA VAL A 104 0.65 -2.32 5.59
C VAL A 104 0.93 -0.94 6.19
N GLY A 105 1.83 -0.16 5.57
CA GLY A 105 2.02 1.25 5.92
C GLY A 105 0.72 2.04 5.79
N ASN A 106 -0.01 1.88 4.68
CA ASN A 106 -1.29 2.54 4.46
C ASN A 106 -2.34 2.15 5.53
N MET A 107 -2.34 0.91 6.01
CA MET A 107 -3.22 0.50 7.10
C MET A 107 -2.86 1.15 8.45
N ILE A 108 -1.56 1.34 8.71
CA ILE A 108 -1.07 1.93 9.96
C ILE A 108 -1.29 3.45 9.95
N TRP A 109 -0.78 4.12 8.92
CA TRP A 109 -0.69 5.58 8.82
C TRP A 109 -1.99 6.22 8.32
N TRP A 110 -2.62 5.62 7.32
CA TRP A 110 -3.79 6.16 6.64
C TRP A 110 -5.08 5.39 6.95
N HIS A 111 -4.98 4.36 7.80
CA HIS A 111 -6.11 3.53 8.21
C HIS A 111 -6.89 2.93 7.05
N TYR A 112 -6.19 2.59 5.97
CA TYR A 112 -6.82 1.93 4.83
C TYR A 112 -7.56 0.65 5.28
N PRO A 113 -8.78 0.41 4.76
CA PRO A 113 -9.51 -0.81 5.05
C PRO A 113 -8.64 -2.05 4.73
N PRO A 114 -8.52 -3.03 5.63
CA PRO A 114 -7.65 -4.20 5.43
C PRO A 114 -7.96 -4.97 4.13
N VAL A 115 -9.24 -5.02 3.73
CA VAL A 115 -9.66 -5.66 2.48
C VAL A 115 -9.09 -4.92 1.27
N TRP A 116 -9.13 -3.59 1.28
CA TRP A 116 -8.60 -2.77 0.19
C TRP A 116 -7.07 -2.86 0.12
N ALA A 117 -6.40 -2.74 1.26
CA ALA A 117 -4.95 -2.95 1.36
C ALA A 117 -4.56 -4.36 0.90
N GLY A 118 -5.36 -5.39 1.22
CA GLY A 118 -5.14 -6.75 0.74
C GLY A 118 -5.26 -6.91 -0.78
N PHE A 119 -6.17 -6.18 -1.43
CA PHE A 119 -6.26 -6.16 -2.89
C PHE A 119 -5.04 -5.53 -3.55
N HIS A 120 -4.59 -4.37 -3.04
CA HIS A 120 -3.39 -3.70 -3.53
C HIS A 120 -2.15 -4.57 -3.30
N TYR A 121 -2.03 -5.17 -2.11
CA TYR A 121 -0.94 -6.07 -1.78
C TYR A 121 -0.89 -7.24 -2.77
N ALA A 122 -2.02 -7.90 -3.02
CA ALA A 122 -2.08 -9.01 -3.98
C ALA A 122 -1.75 -8.54 -5.41
N TYR A 123 -2.25 -7.38 -5.82
CA TYR A 123 -1.95 -6.78 -7.11
C TYR A 123 -0.45 -6.49 -7.28
N ASP A 124 0.19 -5.93 -6.26
CA ASP A 124 1.62 -5.63 -6.26
C ASP A 124 2.43 -6.92 -6.33
N ILE A 125 2.13 -7.93 -5.51
CA ILE A 125 2.82 -9.23 -5.57
C ILE A 125 2.70 -9.87 -6.95
N LEU A 126 1.51 -9.86 -7.56
CA LEU A 126 1.30 -10.40 -8.91
C LEU A 126 2.09 -9.61 -9.96
N SER A 127 2.06 -8.28 -9.89
CA SER A 127 2.80 -7.40 -10.81
C SER A 127 4.30 -7.62 -10.71
N TRP A 128 4.83 -7.71 -9.49
CA TRP A 128 6.25 -8.00 -9.23
C TRP A 128 6.63 -9.43 -9.59
N THR A 129 5.71 -10.40 -9.48
CA THR A 129 5.93 -11.75 -9.97
C THR A 129 6.13 -11.76 -11.48
N LEU A 130 5.25 -11.09 -12.24
CA LEU A 130 5.37 -10.97 -13.69
C LEU A 130 6.65 -10.22 -14.09
N ALA A 131 6.93 -9.09 -13.44
CA ALA A 131 8.17 -8.34 -13.65
C ALA A 131 9.41 -9.20 -13.35
N GLY A 132 9.40 -9.96 -12.27
CA GLY A 132 10.49 -10.85 -11.89
C GLY A 132 10.74 -11.95 -12.92
N LEU A 133 9.69 -12.56 -13.47
CA LEU A 133 9.83 -13.56 -14.53
C LEU A 133 10.49 -12.96 -15.77
N LEU A 134 10.04 -11.77 -16.19
CA LEU A 134 10.61 -11.07 -17.34
C LEU A 134 12.07 -10.68 -17.09
N ILE A 135 12.37 -10.06 -15.95
CA ILE A 135 13.71 -9.60 -15.59
C ILE A 135 14.67 -10.80 -15.48
N ALA A 136 14.26 -11.89 -14.83
CA ALA A 136 15.10 -13.07 -14.67
C ALA A 136 15.41 -13.78 -16.00
N ALA A 137 14.49 -13.70 -16.96
CA ALA A 137 14.65 -14.24 -18.31
C ALA A 137 15.57 -13.38 -19.19
N ILE A 138 15.48 -12.05 -19.06
CA ILE A 138 16.25 -11.09 -19.87
C ILE A 138 17.68 -10.95 -19.34
N ILE A 139 17.85 -10.77 -18.03
CA ILE A 139 19.15 -10.54 -17.41
C ILE A 139 19.89 -11.87 -17.30
N LYS A 140 21.04 -11.96 -17.98
CA LYS A 140 21.96 -13.11 -17.92
C LYS A 140 23.17 -12.75 -17.06
N PRO A 141 23.73 -13.67 -16.26
CA PRO A 141 24.96 -13.42 -15.54
C PRO A 141 26.10 -13.18 -16.54
N GLU A 142 26.97 -12.22 -16.25
CA GLU A 142 28.25 -12.14 -16.94
C GLU A 142 29.10 -13.35 -16.54
N THR A 143 29.47 -14.16 -17.53
CA THR A 143 30.60 -15.08 -17.38
C THR A 143 31.85 -14.23 -17.27
N ALA A 144 32.37 -14.08 -16.05
CA ALA A 144 33.70 -13.49 -15.86
C ALA A 144 34.72 -14.43 -16.53
N GLU A 145 35.09 -14.13 -17.78
CA GLU A 145 36.25 -14.75 -18.41
C GLU A 145 37.48 -14.28 -17.63
N LEU A 146 38.13 -15.21 -16.93
CA LEU A 146 39.42 -14.93 -16.31
C LEU A 146 40.43 -14.62 -17.43
N PRO A 147 41.18 -13.50 -17.36
CA PRO A 147 42.28 -13.28 -18.28
C PRO A 147 43.30 -14.40 -18.10
N SER A 148 43.58 -15.11 -19.20
CA SER A 148 44.57 -16.18 -19.31
C SER A 148 45.98 -15.72 -18.97
#